data_AF-A0A8S9XKN7-F1
#
_entry.id   AF-A0A8S9XKN7-F1
#
_cell.length_a   1.000
_cell.length_b   1.000
_cell.length_c   1.000
_cell.angle_alpha   90.00
_cell.angle_beta   90.00
_cell.angle_gamma   90.00
#
_symmetry.space_group_name_H-M   'P 1'
#
loop_
_entity.id
_entity.type
_entity.pdbx_description
1 polymer ?
#
loop_
_entity_poly.entity_id
_entity_poly.type
_entity_poly.pdbx_seq_one_letter_code
_entity_poly.pdbx_strand_id
1 'polypeptide(L)'
;MDFAHLKPKKNVPSYADFEKPTAQVYYLKLSTVNSQLLRFTWTVMRDKMRLLKSKYRSAIDWRNNTGQGIDGEDKERTIREYILKLCPHFDELDEIFASRPSFNPLFVFDSDHPSQEVVEEVVIDDMADEMGSSNESALPEFEFEERTSPFDMTEDTCPSFSHFKAQLAKKPKEKGKKAPTSSVAQLAQITRDRLAHEANKLAAQKEGELKKIELEREKFEWQKKRDLIDQEIQRKKVETEQQRMREEMMLKELQVKTDIRLKEEAQKNNFILEKMKLEKEMLAIRLEMDKNKK
;
A
#
# COMPACT_ATOMS: atom_id res chain seq x y z
N MET A 1 -3.72 64.17 -5.59
CA MET A 1 -3.53 63.17 -4.52
C MET A 1 -3.49 61.81 -5.19
N ASP A 2 -2.28 61.28 -5.32
CA ASP A 2 -1.97 60.00 -5.95
C ASP A 2 -2.39 58.83 -5.04
N PHE A 3 -3.15 57.88 -5.59
CA PHE A 3 -3.34 56.56 -5.02
C PHE A 3 -3.06 55.51 -6.09
N ALA A 4 -1.78 55.41 -6.46
CA ALA A 4 -1.26 54.25 -7.14
C ALA A 4 -0.58 53.33 -6.11
N HIS A 5 -0.81 52.03 -6.27
CA HIS A 5 -0.07 50.91 -5.67
C HIS A 5 -0.32 50.56 -4.20
N LEU A 6 -1.16 49.54 -3.99
CA LEU A 6 -0.87 48.47 -3.02
C LEU A 6 -1.64 47.20 -3.44
N LYS A 7 -1.00 46.35 -4.25
CA LYS A 7 -1.39 44.92 -4.31
C LYS A 7 -0.68 44.20 -3.16
N PRO A 8 -1.38 43.44 -2.31
CA PRO A 8 -0.72 42.60 -1.32
C PRO A 8 -0.07 41.41 -2.04
N LYS A 9 1.26 41.41 -2.13
CA LYS A 9 2.04 40.21 -2.43
C LYS A 9 1.93 39.27 -1.23
N LYS A 10 1.01 38.31 -1.28
CA LYS A 10 1.09 37.13 -0.41
C LYS A 10 2.24 36.27 -0.92
N ASN A 11 3.38 36.39 -0.25
CA ASN A 11 4.51 35.49 -0.41
C ASN A 11 4.12 34.16 0.23
N VAL A 12 3.45 33.29 -0.51
CA VAL A 12 3.22 31.91 -0.11
C VAL A 12 4.50 31.16 -0.49
N PRO A 13 5.22 30.54 0.45
CA PRO A 13 6.39 29.73 0.12
C PRO A 13 5.98 28.67 -0.89
N SER A 14 6.63 28.71 -2.05
CA SER A 14 6.47 27.66 -3.06
C SER A 14 6.94 26.34 -2.44
N TYR A 15 6.22 25.25 -2.70
CA TYR A 15 6.59 23.90 -2.26
C TYR A 15 7.97 23.43 -2.77
N ALA A 16 8.66 24.25 -3.57
CA ALA A 16 10.00 24.01 -4.08
C ALA A 16 11.14 24.27 -3.07
N ASP A 17 10.88 24.97 -1.96
CA ASP A 17 11.93 25.33 -0.99
C ASP A 17 12.14 24.27 0.13
N PHE A 18 11.32 23.22 0.15
CA PHE A 18 11.56 22.07 1.03
C PHE A 18 12.49 21.09 0.32
N GLU A 19 13.80 21.26 0.52
CA GLU A 19 14.76 20.21 0.21
C GLU A 19 14.31 18.93 0.94
N LYS A 20 13.99 17.88 0.17
CA LYS A 20 13.60 16.59 0.73
C LYS A 20 14.76 16.16 1.64
N PRO A 21 14.52 15.80 2.92
CA PRO A 21 15.60 15.38 3.79
C PRO A 21 16.36 14.24 3.13
N THR A 22 17.60 14.49 2.72
CA THR A 22 18.47 13.47 2.17
C THR A 22 18.56 12.32 3.18
N ALA A 23 18.69 11.08 2.72
CA ALA A 23 18.78 9.92 3.61
C ALA A 23 19.83 10.15 4.72
N GLN A 24 20.95 10.79 4.39
CA GLN A 24 21.97 11.24 5.33
C GLN A 24 21.40 12.12 6.45
N VAL A 25 20.70 13.20 6.13
CA VAL A 25 20.09 14.12 7.10
C VAL A 25 19.13 13.39 8.03
N TYR A 26 18.32 12.48 7.48
CA TYR A 26 17.39 11.66 8.26
C TYR A 26 18.11 10.79 9.30
N TYR A 27 19.10 10.00 8.89
CA TYR A 27 19.79 9.08 9.81
C TYR A 27 20.71 9.82 10.80
N LEU A 28 21.28 10.97 10.40
CA LEU A 28 22.02 11.84 11.33
C LEU A 28 21.08 12.41 12.40
N LYS A 29 19.86 12.82 12.04
CA LYS A 29 18.87 13.26 13.02
C LYS A 29 18.36 12.10 13.90
N LEU A 30 18.27 10.89 13.36
CA LEU A 30 17.87 9.71 14.14
C LEU A 30 18.91 9.35 15.20
N SER A 31 20.21 9.48 14.88
CA SER A 31 21.29 9.17 15.84
C SER A 31 21.40 10.19 16.97
N THR A 32 20.98 11.44 16.78
CA THR A 32 20.92 12.41 17.89
C THR A 32 19.81 12.10 18.88
N VAL A 33 18.72 11.49 18.42
CA VAL A 33 17.58 11.07 19.28
C VAL A 33 17.91 9.79 20.04
N ASN A 34 18.65 8.86 19.42
CA ASN A 34 19.05 7.61 20.06
C ASN A 34 20.58 7.49 20.14
N SER A 35 21.12 7.72 21.34
CA SER A 35 22.57 7.75 21.60
C SER A 35 23.28 6.44 21.25
N GLN A 36 22.59 5.30 21.23
CA GLN A 36 23.17 4.01 20.84
C GLN A 36 23.47 3.92 19.34
N LEU A 37 22.85 4.80 18.53
CA LEU A 37 23.04 4.87 17.08
C LEU A 37 24.18 5.83 16.68
N LEU A 38 24.69 6.65 17.60
CA LEU A 38 25.81 7.58 17.33
C LEU A 38 27.10 6.88 16.91
N ARG A 39 27.27 5.61 17.33
CA ARG A 39 28.43 4.78 16.96
C ARG A 39 28.39 4.25 15.53
N PHE A 40 27.29 4.45 14.80
CA PHE A 40 27.11 3.94 13.44
C PHE A 40 27.04 5.08 12.43
N THR A 41 27.61 4.86 11.24
CA THR A 41 27.48 5.78 10.12
C THR A 41 26.08 5.70 9.52
N TRP A 42 25.62 6.79 8.89
CA TRP A 42 24.30 6.83 8.25
C TRP A 42 24.14 5.77 7.15
N THR A 43 25.24 5.40 6.47
CA THR A 43 25.26 4.33 5.46
C THR A 43 24.97 2.97 6.08
N VAL A 44 25.63 2.62 7.18
CA VAL A 44 25.38 1.37 7.92
C VAL A 44 23.95 1.31 8.42
N MET A 45 23.42 2.42 8.95
CA MET A 45 22.02 2.50 9.40
C MET A 45 21.04 2.31 8.24
N ARG A 46 21.29 2.96 7.10
CA ARG A 46 20.48 2.80 5.88
C ARG A 46 20.49 1.36 5.39
N ASP A 47 21.66 0.76 5.29
CA ASP A 47 21.83 -0.59 4.75
C ASP A 47 21.19 -1.62 5.69
N LYS A 48 21.29 -1.41 7.01
CA LYS A 48 20.58 -2.21 8.01
C LYS A 48 19.06 -2.09 7.85
N MET A 49 18.54 -0.87 7.69
CA MET A 49 17.12 -0.65 7.43
C MET A 49 16.66 -1.30 6.12
N ARG A 50 17.48 -1.25 5.07
CA ARG A 50 17.22 -1.91 3.78
C ARG A 50 17.13 -3.43 3.95
N LEU A 51 18.07 -4.01 4.71
CA LEU A 51 18.07 -5.44 5.02
C LEU A 51 16.82 -5.85 5.81
N LEU A 52 16.43 -5.08 6.84
CA LEU A 52 15.23 -5.35 7.63
C LEU A 52 13.96 -5.31 6.76
N LYS A 53 13.83 -4.30 5.89
CA LYS A 53 12.73 -4.21 4.93
C LYS A 53 12.70 -5.41 3.97
N SER A 54 13.87 -5.83 3.47
CA SER A 54 13.97 -6.99 2.59
C SER A 54 13.53 -8.28 3.29
N LYS A 55 14.01 -8.53 4.52
CA LYS A 55 13.61 -9.72 5.30
C LYS A 55 12.11 -9.72 5.62
N TYR A 56 11.56 -8.57 5.99
CA TYR A 56 10.14 -8.42 6.24
C TYR A 56 9.32 -8.69 4.97
N ARG A 57 9.72 -8.15 3.82
CA ARG A 57 9.07 -8.44 2.53
C ARG A 57 9.08 -9.93 2.21
N SER A 58 10.24 -10.59 2.34
CA SER A 58 10.33 -12.05 2.12
C SER A 58 9.42 -12.85 3.05
N ALA A 59 9.26 -12.43 4.31
CA ALA A 59 8.34 -13.07 5.24
C ALA A 59 6.86 -12.87 4.86
N ILE A 60 6.49 -11.68 4.39
CA ILE A 60 5.14 -11.39 3.88
C ILE A 60 4.85 -12.16 2.58
N ASP A 61 5.80 -12.18 1.65
CA ASP A 61 5.68 -12.93 0.39
C ASP A 61 5.52 -14.42 0.66
N TRP A 62 6.27 -14.97 1.62
CA TRP A 62 6.10 -16.37 2.05
C TRP A 62 4.73 -16.61 2.69
N ARG A 63 4.28 -15.72 3.59
CA ARG A 63 2.95 -15.80 4.23
C ARG A 63 1.84 -15.84 3.19
N ASN A 64 1.93 -14.99 2.16
CA ASN A 64 0.90 -14.85 1.12
C ASN A 64 0.90 -16.02 0.12
N ASN A 65 2.07 -16.54 -0.26
CA ASN A 65 2.20 -17.57 -1.31
C ASN A 65 2.22 -19.01 -0.80
N THR A 66 2.79 -19.27 0.39
CA THR A 66 3.01 -20.63 0.90
C THR A 66 2.12 -20.96 2.10
N GLY A 67 1.65 -19.93 2.83
CA GLY A 67 0.75 -20.10 3.99
C GLY A 67 -0.62 -20.71 3.67
N GLN A 68 -1.01 -20.77 2.38
CA GLN A 68 -2.29 -21.34 1.94
C GLN A 68 -2.31 -22.88 1.85
N GLY A 69 -1.15 -23.56 1.91
CA GLY A 69 -1.04 -25.01 1.68
C GLY A 69 -0.71 -25.87 2.92
N ILE A 70 -0.66 -25.28 4.11
CA ILE A 70 -0.35 -26.02 5.35
C ILE A 70 -1.67 -26.46 5.99
N ASP A 71 -1.95 -27.76 5.99
CA ASP A 71 -3.13 -28.39 6.58
C ASP A 71 -2.82 -29.10 7.92
N GLY A 72 -3.42 -28.63 9.02
CA GLY A 72 -3.22 -29.12 10.40
C GLY A 72 -3.86 -28.22 11.46
N GLU A 73 -4.13 -28.73 12.66
CA GLU A 73 -4.68 -27.96 13.81
C GLU A 73 -3.67 -26.94 14.39
N ASP A 74 -2.36 -27.12 14.14
CA ASP A 74 -1.26 -26.26 14.63
C ASP A 74 -0.76 -25.22 13.59
N LYS A 75 -1.60 -24.85 12.61
CA LYS A 75 -1.28 -23.93 11.51
C LYS A 75 -0.68 -22.61 11.99
N GLU A 76 -1.33 -21.92 12.90
CA GLU A 76 -0.96 -20.55 13.28
C GLU A 76 0.37 -20.49 14.05
N ARG A 77 0.63 -21.48 14.92
CA ARG A 77 1.89 -21.56 15.66
C ARG A 77 3.06 -21.90 14.73
N THR A 78 2.88 -22.86 13.84
CA THR A 78 3.91 -23.28 12.87
C THR A 78 4.24 -22.17 11.87
N ILE A 79 3.22 -21.45 11.38
CA ILE A 79 3.39 -20.31 10.47
C ILE A 79 4.16 -19.18 11.17
N ARG A 80 3.79 -18.83 12.41
CA ARG A 80 4.45 -17.77 13.16
C ARG A 80 5.90 -18.12 13.51
N GLU A 81 6.18 -19.36 13.92
CA GLU A 81 7.55 -19.82 14.19
C GLU A 81 8.43 -19.74 12.93
N TYR A 82 7.89 -20.11 11.78
CA TYR A 82 8.61 -20.01 10.51
C TYR A 82 8.83 -18.56 10.08
N ILE A 83 7.83 -17.68 10.22
CA ILE A 83 7.96 -16.25 9.96
C ILE A 83 9.04 -15.63 10.86
N LEU A 84 9.05 -15.96 12.15
CA LEU A 84 10.08 -15.47 13.08
C LEU A 84 11.48 -16.01 12.74
N LYS A 85 11.59 -17.21 12.16
CA LYS A 85 12.85 -17.74 11.62
C LYS A 85 13.35 -16.94 10.41
N LEU A 86 12.46 -16.47 9.54
CA LEU A 86 12.82 -15.64 8.39
C LEU A 86 13.12 -14.19 8.81
N CYS A 87 12.30 -13.64 9.70
CA CYS A 87 12.38 -12.28 10.17
C CYS A 87 12.23 -12.24 11.70
N PRO A 88 13.34 -12.24 12.46
CA PRO A 88 13.28 -12.26 13.92
C PRO A 88 12.54 -11.07 14.54
N HIS A 89 12.53 -9.92 13.85
CA HIS A 89 11.85 -8.69 14.27
C HIS A 89 10.52 -8.51 13.53
N PHE A 90 9.87 -9.60 13.12
CA PHE A 90 8.66 -9.51 12.30
C PHE A 90 7.58 -8.66 12.96
N ASP A 91 7.28 -8.90 14.24
CA ASP A 91 6.18 -8.22 14.95
C ASP A 91 6.43 -6.69 15.03
N GLU A 92 7.66 -6.28 15.35
CA GLU A 92 8.06 -4.85 15.41
C GLU A 92 7.99 -4.18 14.03
N LEU A 93 8.34 -4.92 12.98
CA LEU A 93 8.31 -4.42 11.61
C LEU A 93 6.88 -4.38 11.06
N ASP A 94 6.03 -5.35 11.42
CA ASP A 94 4.62 -5.40 11.05
C ASP A 94 3.86 -4.21 11.64
N GLU A 95 4.13 -3.82 12.89
CA GLU A 95 3.53 -2.61 13.49
C GLU A 95 3.83 -1.33 12.67
N ILE A 96 5.04 -1.22 12.13
CA ILE A 96 5.51 -0.04 11.37
C ILE A 96 5.09 -0.10 9.89
N PHE A 97 5.09 -1.30 9.29
CA PHE A 97 4.97 -1.49 7.85
C PHE A 97 3.64 -2.12 7.39
N ALA A 98 2.84 -2.73 8.27
CA ALA A 98 1.57 -3.38 7.89
C ALA A 98 0.56 -2.40 7.28
N SER A 99 0.56 -1.15 7.76
CA SER A 99 -0.30 -0.08 7.21
C SER A 99 0.18 0.47 5.87
N ARG A 100 1.39 0.10 5.42
CA ARG A 100 1.94 0.59 4.16
C ARG A 100 1.51 -0.28 2.98
N PRO A 101 0.86 0.31 1.95
CA PRO A 101 0.46 -0.43 0.76
C PRO A 101 1.63 -1.10 0.01
N SER A 102 2.86 -0.63 0.20
CA SER A 102 4.06 -1.18 -0.42
C SER A 102 4.45 -2.58 0.07
N PHE A 103 3.95 -3.01 1.23
CA PHE A 103 4.25 -4.33 1.81
C PHE A 103 3.03 -5.23 1.91
N ASN A 104 1.83 -4.67 2.04
CA ASN A 104 0.59 -5.42 2.01
C ASN A 104 -0.23 -4.95 0.80
N PRO A 105 -0.03 -5.56 -0.39
CA PRO A 105 -0.83 -5.22 -1.55
C PRO A 105 -2.31 -5.46 -1.19
N LEU A 106 -3.14 -4.44 -1.41
CA LEU A 106 -4.57 -4.53 -1.14
C LEU A 106 -5.14 -5.74 -1.90
N PHE A 107 -5.68 -6.70 -1.14
CA PHE A 107 -6.23 -7.95 -1.62
C PHE A 107 -7.28 -7.67 -2.70
N VAL A 108 -6.92 -7.88 -3.97
CA VAL A 108 -7.88 -7.88 -5.07
C VAL A 108 -8.55 -9.25 -5.05
N PHE A 109 -9.87 -9.31 -4.88
CA PHE A 109 -10.63 -10.54 -5.05
C PHE A 109 -10.48 -11.02 -6.50
N ASP A 110 -9.81 -12.16 -6.69
CA ASP A 110 -9.77 -12.90 -7.96
C ASP A 110 -10.98 -13.83 -8.04
N SER A 111 -11.85 -13.60 -9.03
CA SER A 111 -12.72 -14.64 -9.57
C SER A 111 -12.03 -15.24 -10.80
N ASP A 112 -11.61 -16.51 -10.69
CA ASP A 112 -11.20 -17.47 -11.73
C ASP A 112 -10.04 -17.11 -12.70
N HIS A 113 -8.80 -17.47 -12.29
CA HIS A 113 -7.68 -18.18 -12.98
C HIS A 113 -7.43 -18.06 -14.52
N PRO A 114 -6.21 -18.36 -15.05
CA PRO A 114 -4.85 -18.27 -14.52
C PRO A 114 -3.85 -17.57 -15.49
N SER A 115 -2.84 -16.85 -14.98
CA SER A 115 -1.43 -16.76 -15.47
C SER A 115 -0.80 -15.47 -14.96
N GLN A 116 0.17 -15.63 -14.05
CA GLN A 116 0.98 -14.56 -13.47
C GLN A 116 1.79 -13.82 -14.54
N GLU A 117 1.58 -12.51 -14.67
CA GLU A 117 2.69 -11.58 -14.86
C GLU A 117 2.82 -10.76 -13.58
N VAL A 118 3.81 -11.14 -12.77
CA VAL A 118 4.34 -10.32 -11.68
C VAL A 118 4.77 -8.99 -12.29
N VAL A 119 3.96 -7.95 -12.13
CA VAL A 119 4.41 -6.56 -12.30
C VAL A 119 5.42 -6.27 -11.19
N GLU A 120 6.68 -6.53 -11.51
CA GLU A 120 7.82 -5.94 -10.84
C GLU A 120 7.66 -4.42 -10.97
N GLU A 121 7.04 -3.80 -9.97
CA GLU A 121 6.96 -2.35 -9.87
C GLU A 121 8.40 -1.84 -9.86
N VAL A 122 8.80 -1.24 -10.99
CA VAL A 122 10.06 -0.53 -11.14
C VAL A 122 10.10 0.50 -10.02
N VAL A 123 10.85 0.17 -8.97
CA VAL A 123 11.32 1.15 -8.02
C VAL A 123 12.14 2.13 -8.85
N ILE A 124 11.59 3.31 -9.05
CA ILE A 124 12.35 4.48 -9.44
C ILE A 124 13.32 4.68 -8.26
N ASP A 125 14.50 4.07 -8.37
CA ASP A 125 15.63 4.43 -7.54
C ASP A 125 15.92 5.89 -7.91
N ASP A 126 15.72 6.79 -6.94
CA ASP A 126 16.02 8.21 -7.05
C ASP A 126 17.57 8.32 -7.08
N MET A 127 18.16 7.93 -8.22
CA MET A 127 19.57 8.06 -8.54
C MET A 127 19.82 9.45 -9.11
N ALA A 128 20.04 10.40 -8.22
CA ALA A 128 20.78 11.61 -8.51
C ALA A 128 21.52 12.02 -7.23
N ASP A 129 22.73 11.48 -7.02
CA ASP A 129 23.89 12.35 -6.82
C ASP A 129 25.23 11.58 -6.75
N GLU A 130 26.09 12.01 -7.68
CA GLU A 130 27.52 12.28 -7.55
C GLU A 130 28.58 11.16 -7.51
N MET A 131 29.35 11.14 -8.61
CA MET A 131 30.72 10.63 -8.69
C MET A 131 31.63 11.33 -7.67
N GLY A 132 32.33 10.53 -6.86
CA GLY A 132 33.48 10.96 -6.07
C GLY A 132 34.47 9.79 -5.91
N SER A 133 35.63 9.93 -6.52
CA SER A 133 36.67 8.93 -6.76
C SER A 133 37.63 8.69 -5.59
N SER A 134 38.15 7.45 -5.51
CA SER A 134 39.40 6.97 -4.83
C SER A 134 39.40 7.05 -3.28
N ASN A 135 39.90 6.09 -2.49
CA ASN A 135 40.89 5.04 -2.71
C ASN A 135 40.86 4.01 -1.55
N GLU A 136 41.26 2.76 -1.85
CA GLU A 136 41.92 1.73 -1.01
C GLU A 136 42.10 1.93 0.51
N SER A 137 41.60 0.98 1.33
CA SER A 137 42.43 0.18 2.25
C SER A 137 41.61 -0.75 3.18
N ALA A 138 42.10 -2.00 3.25
CA ALA A 138 42.12 -2.90 4.39
C ALA A 138 40.78 -3.40 5.01
N LEU A 139 40.44 -4.63 4.61
CA LEU A 139 39.71 -5.62 5.39
C LEU A 139 40.37 -5.86 6.78
N PRO A 140 39.56 -6.22 7.79
CA PRO A 140 39.94 -7.26 8.72
C PRO A 140 39.07 -8.50 8.54
N GLU A 141 39.79 -9.58 8.31
CA GLU A 141 39.43 -10.99 8.40
C GLU A 141 38.82 -11.28 9.79
N PHE A 142 37.63 -11.89 9.83
CA PHE A 142 37.07 -12.42 11.07
C PHE A 142 36.82 -13.92 10.90
N GLU A 143 37.67 -14.67 11.58
CA GLU A 143 37.66 -16.12 11.75
C GLU A 143 36.31 -16.58 12.33
N PHE A 144 35.77 -17.69 11.82
CA PHE A 144 34.86 -18.49 12.61
C PHE A 144 35.23 -19.96 12.50
N GLU A 145 35.47 -20.52 13.68
CA GLU A 145 36.13 -21.78 13.96
C GLU A 145 35.39 -23.00 13.43
N GLU A 146 36.20 -23.90 12.91
CA GLU A 146 35.95 -25.31 12.68
C GLU A 146 35.68 -26.02 14.04
N ARG A 147 34.52 -26.68 14.18
CA ARG A 147 34.36 -27.77 15.13
C ARG A 147 34.15 -29.07 14.38
N THR A 148 35.24 -29.80 14.24
CA THR A 148 35.27 -31.24 14.01
C THR A 148 35.04 -32.00 15.32
N SER A 149 34.73 -33.30 15.17
CA SER A 149 34.98 -34.43 16.08
C SER A 149 33.70 -35.15 16.60
N PRO A 150 33.76 -36.44 16.98
CA PRO A 150 33.94 -37.62 16.10
C PRO A 150 33.01 -38.80 16.53
N PHE A 151 32.58 -39.70 15.62
CA PHE A 151 32.24 -41.10 15.97
C PHE A 151 31.88 -41.86 14.68
N ASP A 152 32.77 -42.67 14.12
CA ASP A 152 33.16 -44.06 14.43
C ASP A 152 32.41 -45.05 13.53
N MET A 153 33.21 -45.79 12.76
CA MET A 153 32.81 -46.80 11.80
C MET A 153 32.81 -48.15 12.49
N THR A 154 31.70 -48.89 12.39
CA THR A 154 31.77 -50.35 12.36
C THR A 154 30.82 -50.89 11.30
N GLU A 155 31.41 -51.74 10.47
CA GLU A 155 30.83 -52.57 9.42
C GLU A 155 29.68 -53.44 9.97
N ASP A 156 28.62 -53.63 9.18
CA ASP A 156 28.42 -54.92 8.53
C ASP A 156 27.20 -54.97 7.60
N THR A 157 27.36 -55.74 6.52
CA THR A 157 26.33 -56.35 5.66
C THR A 157 25.87 -55.58 4.41
N CYS A 158 26.66 -55.71 3.35
CA CYS A 158 26.20 -55.70 1.96
C CYS A 158 25.22 -56.85 1.68
N PRO A 159 24.26 -56.64 0.77
CA PRO A 159 24.00 -57.63 -0.28
C PRO A 159 24.44 -57.07 -1.63
N SER A 160 25.51 -57.67 -2.15
CA SER A 160 26.03 -57.48 -3.49
C SER A 160 25.06 -58.05 -4.55
N PHE A 161 24.80 -57.24 -5.58
CA PHE A 161 24.89 -57.60 -7.00
C PHE A 161 24.08 -58.81 -7.50
N SER A 162 23.03 -58.56 -8.32
CA SER A 162 22.73 -59.34 -9.56
C SER A 162 21.29 -59.22 -10.12
N HIS A 163 20.53 -58.14 -9.90
CA HIS A 163 19.13 -58.13 -10.38
C HIS A 163 18.56 -56.84 -11.01
N PHE A 164 19.34 -56.11 -11.82
CA PHE A 164 18.72 -55.08 -12.69
C PHE A 164 19.27 -54.96 -14.11
N LYS A 165 20.19 -55.83 -14.54
CA LYS A 165 20.81 -55.75 -15.88
C LYS A 165 20.29 -56.79 -16.90
N ALA A 166 19.13 -57.41 -16.65
CA ALA A 166 18.61 -58.52 -17.47
C ALA A 166 17.15 -58.37 -17.95
N GLN A 167 16.61 -57.16 -18.08
CA GLN A 167 15.23 -56.96 -18.58
C GLN A 167 15.04 -55.91 -19.68
N LEU A 168 15.97 -55.80 -20.64
CA LEU A 168 15.71 -55.02 -21.87
C LEU A 168 16.24 -55.67 -23.16
N ALA A 169 16.29 -57.00 -23.21
CA ALA A 169 16.62 -57.76 -24.42
C ALA A 169 15.40 -58.49 -24.99
N LYS A 170 14.43 -57.75 -25.56
CA LYS A 170 13.51 -58.28 -26.58
C LYS A 170 13.25 -57.20 -27.64
N LYS A 171 13.80 -57.41 -28.83
CA LYS A 171 13.50 -56.63 -30.04
C LYS A 171 12.06 -56.92 -30.50
N PRO A 172 11.35 -55.88 -30.98
CA PRO A 172 10.59 -55.97 -32.22
C PRO A 172 11.32 -55.22 -33.32
N LYS A 173 11.41 -55.83 -34.51
CA LYS A 173 11.86 -55.18 -35.74
C LYS A 173 10.77 -54.18 -36.16
N GLU A 174 10.99 -52.88 -35.99
CA GLU A 174 10.27 -51.85 -36.74
C GLU A 174 11.20 -50.68 -37.10
N LYS A 175 10.88 -50.07 -38.24
CA LYS A 175 11.82 -49.41 -39.16
C LYS A 175 12.40 -48.12 -38.56
N GLY A 176 13.71 -48.15 -38.27
CA GLY A 176 14.46 -46.96 -37.92
C GLY A 176 14.34 -45.89 -39.00
N LYS A 177 13.82 -44.71 -38.63
CA LYS A 177 13.98 -43.50 -39.42
C LYS A 177 15.47 -43.23 -39.51
N LYS A 178 16.06 -43.48 -40.69
CA LYS A 178 17.48 -43.27 -40.95
C LYS A 178 17.81 -41.80 -40.70
N ALA A 179 18.81 -41.54 -39.87
CA ALA A 179 19.45 -40.24 -39.83
C ALA A 179 19.95 -39.90 -41.26
N PRO A 180 19.78 -38.67 -41.74
CA PRO A 180 20.15 -38.31 -43.11
C PRO A 180 21.67 -38.38 -43.27
N THR A 181 22.13 -39.46 -43.91
CA THR A 181 23.55 -39.70 -44.24
C THR A 181 23.99 -38.96 -45.52
N SER A 182 23.15 -38.11 -46.10
CA SER A 182 23.42 -37.35 -47.33
C SER A 182 23.55 -35.86 -47.02
N SER A 183 24.62 -35.23 -47.51
CA SER A 183 24.90 -33.79 -47.30
C SER A 183 23.75 -32.88 -47.74
N VAL A 184 23.02 -33.28 -48.77
CA VAL A 184 21.84 -32.56 -49.29
C VAL A 184 20.67 -32.61 -48.31
N ALA A 185 20.47 -33.73 -47.62
CA ALA A 185 19.40 -33.88 -46.64
C ALA A 185 19.69 -33.13 -45.33
N GLN A 186 20.97 -33.01 -44.96
CA GLN A 186 21.40 -32.15 -43.85
C GLN A 186 21.19 -30.67 -44.19
N LEU A 187 21.52 -30.24 -45.42
CA LEU A 187 21.30 -28.87 -45.87
C LEU A 187 19.80 -28.50 -45.86
N ALA A 188 18.93 -29.42 -46.28
CA ALA A 188 17.48 -29.24 -46.26
C ALA A 188 16.88 -29.19 -44.84
N GLN A 189 17.54 -29.83 -43.86
CA GLN A 189 17.15 -29.73 -42.45
C GLN A 189 17.54 -28.36 -41.89
N ILE A 190 18.77 -27.91 -42.17
CA ILE A 190 19.27 -26.61 -41.72
C ILE A 190 18.40 -25.45 -42.25
N THR A 191 17.97 -25.51 -43.52
CA THR A 191 17.07 -24.48 -44.08
C THR A 191 15.69 -24.48 -43.44
N ARG A 192 15.12 -25.66 -43.13
CA ARG A 192 13.87 -25.78 -42.39
C ARG A 192 13.98 -25.25 -40.96
N ASP A 193 15.05 -25.59 -40.27
CA ASP A 193 15.27 -25.14 -38.89
C ASP A 193 15.49 -23.62 -38.84
N ARG A 194 16.19 -23.04 -39.84
CA ARG A 194 16.35 -21.59 -39.99
C ARG A 194 15.02 -20.87 -40.23
N LEU A 195 14.19 -21.39 -41.13
CA LEU A 195 12.84 -20.87 -41.40
C LEU A 195 11.93 -20.97 -40.16
N ALA A 196 12.00 -22.08 -39.42
CA ALA A 196 11.23 -22.25 -38.19
C ALA A 196 11.68 -21.28 -37.09
N HIS A 197 12.99 -21.07 -36.94
CA HIS A 197 13.53 -20.09 -35.99
C HIS A 197 13.12 -18.66 -36.35
N GLU A 198 13.16 -18.29 -37.63
CA GLU A 198 12.72 -16.97 -38.11
C GLU A 198 11.21 -16.76 -37.90
N ALA A 199 10.39 -17.78 -38.18
CA ALA A 199 8.95 -17.75 -37.91
C ALA A 199 8.65 -17.61 -36.41
N ASN A 200 9.35 -18.36 -35.54
CA ASN A 200 9.20 -18.25 -34.09
C ASN A 200 9.61 -16.87 -33.56
N LYS A 201 10.69 -16.31 -34.09
CA LYS A 201 11.13 -14.95 -33.73
C LYS A 201 10.07 -13.90 -34.10
N LEU A 202 9.50 -14.01 -35.29
CA LEU A 202 8.45 -13.09 -35.76
C LEU A 202 7.16 -13.25 -34.94
N ALA A 203 6.79 -14.48 -34.57
CA ALA A 203 5.65 -14.76 -33.72
C ALA A 203 5.82 -14.17 -32.31
N ALA A 204 6.99 -14.37 -31.69
CA ALA A 204 7.31 -13.80 -30.38
C ALA A 204 7.27 -12.26 -30.39
N GLN A 205 7.74 -11.63 -31.48
CA GLN A 205 7.65 -10.18 -31.63
C GLN A 205 6.20 -9.70 -31.70
N LYS A 206 5.37 -10.32 -32.55
CA LYS A 206 3.95 -9.96 -32.68
C LYS A 206 3.17 -10.18 -31.38
N GLU A 207 3.46 -11.26 -30.67
CA GLU A 207 2.85 -11.56 -29.38
C GLU A 207 3.24 -10.49 -28.34
N GLY A 208 4.51 -10.08 -28.29
CA GLY A 208 4.97 -9.00 -27.43
C GLY A 208 4.29 -7.65 -27.75
N GLU A 209 4.13 -7.31 -29.02
CA GLU A 209 3.43 -6.10 -29.45
C GLU A 209 1.93 -6.13 -29.09
N LEU A 210 1.26 -7.27 -29.27
CA LEU A 210 -0.15 -7.44 -28.88
C LEU A 210 -0.34 -7.32 -27.37
N LYS A 211 0.51 -7.97 -26.57
CA LYS A 211 0.49 -7.86 -25.10
C LYS A 211 0.68 -6.41 -24.64
N LYS A 212 1.59 -5.68 -25.29
CA LYS A 212 1.80 -4.26 -24.99
C LYS A 212 0.55 -3.41 -25.28
N ILE A 213 -0.08 -3.61 -26.44
CA ILE A 213 -1.31 -2.91 -26.80
C ILE A 213 -2.44 -3.22 -25.81
N GLU A 214 -2.55 -4.48 -25.38
CA GLU A 214 -3.56 -4.90 -24.41
C GLU A 214 -3.34 -4.23 -23.05
N LEU A 215 -2.11 -4.22 -22.53
CA LEU A 215 -1.77 -3.54 -21.28
C LEU A 215 -2.04 -2.02 -21.35
N GLU A 216 -1.79 -1.39 -22.49
CA GLU A 216 -2.12 0.03 -22.69
C GLU A 216 -3.64 0.27 -22.67
N ARG A 217 -4.42 -0.63 -23.28
CA ARG A 217 -5.89 -0.58 -23.25
C ARG A 217 -6.43 -0.73 -21.84
N GLU A 218 -5.94 -1.70 -21.08
CA GLU A 218 -6.35 -1.92 -19.69
C GLU A 218 -6.00 -0.72 -18.81
N LYS A 219 -4.80 -0.13 -18.96
CA LYS A 219 -4.42 1.09 -18.25
C LYS A 219 -5.38 2.24 -18.54
N PHE A 220 -5.78 2.42 -19.80
CA PHE A 220 -6.74 3.45 -20.19
C PHE A 220 -8.13 3.21 -19.58
N GLU A 221 -8.61 1.97 -19.57
CA GLU A 221 -9.88 1.61 -18.92
C GLU A 221 -9.83 1.83 -17.40
N TRP A 222 -8.72 1.46 -16.75
CA TRP A 222 -8.51 1.75 -15.33
C TRP A 222 -8.53 3.24 -15.03
N GLN A 223 -7.86 4.04 -15.85
CA GLN A 223 -7.87 5.49 -15.71
C GLN A 223 -9.29 6.06 -15.84
N LYS A 224 -10.04 5.63 -16.86
CA LYS A 224 -11.43 6.04 -17.07
C LYS A 224 -12.34 5.67 -15.89
N LYS A 225 -12.17 4.46 -15.33
CA LYS A 225 -12.91 4.01 -14.14
C LYS A 225 -12.58 4.87 -12.92
N ARG A 226 -11.31 5.19 -12.70
CA ARG A 226 -10.88 6.07 -11.61
C ARG A 226 -11.52 7.44 -11.73
N ASP A 227 -11.47 8.04 -12.92
CA ASP A 227 -12.05 9.36 -13.16
C ASP A 227 -13.57 9.38 -12.95
N LEU A 228 -14.27 8.29 -13.30
CA LEU A 228 -15.70 8.12 -13.02
C LEU A 228 -15.99 8.05 -11.51
N ILE A 229 -15.20 7.29 -10.76
CA ILE A 229 -15.35 7.19 -9.30
C ILE A 229 -15.10 8.56 -8.66
N ASP A 230 -14.07 9.28 -9.10
CA ASP A 230 -13.77 10.62 -8.59
C ASP A 230 -14.91 11.60 -8.86
N GLN A 231 -15.50 11.59 -10.06
CA GLN A 231 -16.67 12.40 -10.38
C GLN A 231 -17.88 12.06 -9.50
N GLU A 232 -18.11 10.77 -9.23
CA GLU A 232 -19.20 10.32 -8.38
C GLU A 232 -19.00 10.75 -6.92
N ILE A 233 -17.77 10.66 -6.40
CA ILE A 233 -17.42 11.16 -5.06
C ILE A 233 -17.67 12.66 -4.97
N GLN A 234 -17.26 13.46 -5.97
CA GLN A 234 -17.50 14.90 -5.97
C GLN A 234 -19.00 15.22 -6.03
N ARG A 235 -19.77 14.50 -6.84
CA ARG A 235 -21.23 14.66 -6.92
C ARG A 235 -21.89 14.40 -5.58
N LYS A 236 -21.58 13.27 -4.93
CA LYS A 236 -22.10 12.93 -3.60
C LYS A 236 -21.68 13.94 -2.53
N LYS A 237 -20.46 14.48 -2.63
CA LYS A 237 -19.98 15.52 -1.72
C LYS A 237 -20.78 16.81 -1.86
N VAL A 238 -21.07 17.25 -3.09
CA VAL A 238 -21.91 18.43 -3.33
C VAL A 238 -23.35 18.19 -2.86
N GLU A 239 -23.90 17.01 -3.12
CA GLU A 239 -25.26 16.66 -2.70
C GLU A 239 -25.42 16.62 -1.17
N THR A 240 -24.48 16.00 -0.47
CA THR A 240 -24.45 15.96 1.00
C THR A 240 -24.30 17.35 1.61
N GLU A 241 -23.45 18.20 1.01
CA GLU A 241 -23.29 19.60 1.44
C GLU A 241 -24.59 20.42 1.22
N GLN A 242 -25.26 20.25 0.07
CA GLN A 242 -26.55 20.88 -0.19
C GLN A 242 -27.64 20.40 0.76
N GLN A 243 -27.64 19.11 1.13
CA GLN A 243 -28.57 18.57 2.11
C GLN A 243 -28.34 19.20 3.49
N ARG A 244 -27.07 19.29 3.93
CA ARG A 244 -26.70 19.94 5.19
C ARG A 244 -27.15 21.41 5.22
N MET A 245 -26.96 22.14 4.13
CA MET A 245 -27.40 23.54 4.01
C MET A 245 -28.92 23.68 4.10
N ARG A 246 -29.68 22.76 3.51
CA ARG A 246 -31.15 22.74 3.60
C ARG A 246 -31.62 22.46 5.03
N GLU A 247 -31.01 21.49 5.71
CA GLU A 247 -31.32 21.18 7.11
C GLU A 247 -30.98 22.34 8.04
N GLU A 248 -29.83 23.00 7.83
CA GLU A 248 -29.44 24.19 8.58
C GLU A 248 -30.44 25.36 8.37
N MET A 249 -30.88 25.56 7.12
CA MET A 249 -31.88 26.58 6.81
C MET A 249 -33.23 26.29 7.49
N MET A 250 -33.69 25.03 7.46
CA MET A 250 -34.92 24.60 8.13
C MET A 250 -34.82 24.80 9.64
N LEU A 251 -33.67 24.49 10.26
CA LEU A 251 -33.46 24.67 11.68
C LEU A 251 -33.51 26.16 12.07
N LYS A 252 -32.88 27.04 11.27
CA LYS A 252 -32.94 28.50 11.47
C LYS A 252 -34.37 29.03 11.34
N GLU A 253 -35.12 28.56 10.34
CA GLU A 253 -36.52 28.95 10.17
C GLU A 253 -37.37 28.55 11.39
N LEU A 254 -37.19 27.31 11.87
CA LEU A 254 -37.91 26.83 13.06
C LEU A 254 -37.56 27.66 14.29
N GLN A 255 -36.28 27.98 14.50
CA GLN A 255 -35.81 28.81 15.60
C GLN A 255 -36.42 30.22 15.55
N VAL A 256 -36.41 30.86 14.37
CA VAL A 256 -37.05 32.17 14.18
C VAL A 256 -38.55 32.10 14.50
N LYS A 257 -39.24 31.03 14.05
CA LYS A 257 -40.66 30.83 14.32
C LYS A 257 -40.95 30.64 15.81
N THR A 258 -40.12 29.90 16.53
CA THR A 258 -40.26 29.73 17.98
C THR A 258 -40.02 31.03 18.73
N ASP A 259 -39.03 31.83 18.30
CA ASP A 259 -38.71 33.12 18.90
C ASP A 259 -39.83 34.13 18.71
N ILE A 260 -40.43 34.18 17.51
CA ILE A 260 -41.61 35.01 17.23
C ILE A 260 -42.75 34.62 18.15
N ARG A 261 -43.08 33.32 18.23
CA ARG A 261 -44.16 32.82 19.09
C ARG A 261 -43.94 33.18 20.56
N LEU A 262 -42.72 33.01 21.07
CA LEU A 262 -42.38 33.35 22.44
C LEU A 262 -42.50 34.85 22.71
N LYS A 263 -42.10 35.70 21.75
CA LYS A 263 -42.28 37.16 21.85
C LYS A 263 -43.75 37.56 21.87
N GLU A 264 -44.59 36.97 21.02
CA GLU A 264 -46.03 37.23 21.01
C GLU A 264 -46.69 36.81 22.33
N GLU A 265 -46.31 35.66 22.88
CA GLU A 265 -46.82 35.19 24.17
C GLU A 265 -46.36 36.10 25.32
N ALA A 266 -45.08 36.52 25.32
CA ALA A 266 -44.56 37.47 26.29
C ALA A 266 -45.29 38.83 26.20
N GLN A 267 -45.60 39.31 24.99
CA GLN A 267 -46.38 40.53 24.80
C GLN A 267 -47.81 40.39 25.33
N LYS A 268 -48.49 39.26 25.07
CA LYS A 268 -49.83 38.99 25.62
C LYS A 268 -49.80 38.94 27.15
N ASN A 269 -48.83 38.25 27.74
CA ASN A 269 -48.68 38.17 29.19
C ASN A 269 -48.39 39.55 29.81
N ASN A 270 -47.57 40.36 29.14
CA ASN A 270 -47.33 41.75 29.55
C ASN A 270 -48.62 42.59 29.52
N PHE A 271 -49.40 42.50 28.43
CA PHE A 271 -50.68 43.19 28.32
C PHE A 271 -51.67 42.77 29.42
N ILE A 272 -51.77 41.46 29.71
CA ILE A 272 -52.62 40.94 30.80
C ILE A 272 -52.15 41.49 32.14
N LEU A 273 -50.85 41.48 32.41
CA LEU A 273 -50.29 41.99 33.66
C LEU A 273 -50.62 43.47 33.85
N GLU A 274 -50.46 44.28 32.81
CA GLU A 274 -50.74 45.71 32.86
C GLU A 274 -52.23 45.99 33.06
N LYS A 275 -53.10 45.22 32.38
CA LYS A 275 -54.54 45.26 32.60
C LYS A 275 -54.88 44.97 34.07
N MET A 276 -54.29 43.93 34.66
CA MET A 276 -54.52 43.59 36.07
C MET A 276 -54.03 44.68 37.03
N LYS A 277 -52.93 45.37 36.73
CA LYS A 277 -52.45 46.51 37.55
C LYS A 277 -53.46 47.65 37.52
N LEU A 278 -53.93 48.05 36.34
CA LEU A 278 -54.93 49.11 36.20
C LEU A 278 -56.24 48.76 36.92
N GLU A 279 -56.71 47.52 36.81
CA GLU A 279 -57.91 47.06 37.54
C GLU A 279 -57.71 47.15 39.06
N LYS A 280 -56.53 46.78 39.58
CA LYS A 280 -56.19 46.92 41.00
C LYS A 280 -56.13 48.38 41.45
N GLU A 281 -55.52 49.26 40.66
CA GLU A 281 -55.46 50.70 40.96
C GLU A 281 -56.84 51.33 40.97
N MET A 282 -57.68 51.02 39.98
CA MET A 282 -59.08 51.46 39.91
C MET A 282 -59.89 51.00 41.14
N LEU A 283 -59.70 49.75 41.58
CA LEU A 283 -60.33 49.23 42.79
C LEU A 283 -59.84 49.95 44.06
N ALA A 284 -58.53 50.24 44.16
CA ALA A 284 -57.97 50.97 45.29
C ALA A 284 -58.56 52.39 45.39
N ILE A 285 -58.61 53.12 44.26
CA ILE A 285 -59.22 54.46 44.19
C ILE A 285 -60.69 54.41 44.62
N ARG A 286 -61.47 53.43 44.13
CA ARG A 286 -62.88 53.29 44.51
C ARG A 286 -63.05 53.08 46.02
N LEU A 287 -62.24 52.20 46.62
CA LEU A 287 -62.28 51.95 48.07
C LEU A 287 -61.91 53.20 48.88
N GLU A 288 -60.98 54.01 48.39
CA GLU A 288 -60.57 55.25 49.05
C GLU A 288 -61.66 56.34 48.98
N MET A 289 -62.35 56.45 47.84
CA MET A 289 -63.53 57.31 47.70
C MET A 289 -64.68 56.89 48.63
N ASP A 290 -64.90 55.58 48.80
CA ASP A 290 -65.96 55.07 49.68
C ASP A 290 -65.63 55.26 51.17
N LYS A 291 -64.34 55.27 51.54
CA LYS A 291 -63.89 55.61 52.90
C LYS A 291 -64.09 57.09 53.24
N ASN A 292 -63.82 57.99 52.29
CA ASN A 292 -63.97 59.45 52.50
C ASN A 292 -65.43 59.96 52.52
N LYS A 293 -66.40 59.08 52.24
CA LYS A 293 -67.84 59.39 52.29
C LYS A 293 -68.53 58.96 53.59
N LYS A 294 -67.83 58.28 54.49
CA LYS A 294 -68.30 57.90 55.84
C LYS A 294 -67.67 58.81 56.88
#